data_AF-H0Q0S2-F1
#
_entry.id   AF-H0Q0S2-F1
#
_cell.length_a   1.000
_cell.length_b   1.000
_cell.length_c   1.000
_cell.angle_alpha   90.00
_cell.angle_beta   90.00
_cell.angle_gamma   90.00
#
_symmetry.space_group_name_H-M   'P 1'
#
loop_
_entity.id
_entity.type
_entity.pdbx_description
1 polymer ?
#
loop_
_entity_poly.entity_id
_entity_poly.type
_entity_poly.pdbx_seq_one_letter_code
_entity_poly.pdbx_strand_id
1 'polypeptide(L)'
;MAIRALQSALFLLVAAGGALAQAPAEPLRILGPSGTSYAVPVTSLKGARFVTTQHQQYDFSCGSAAVATLLTHHYDRKVDEVDVFKYMFERGDQAKIRREGFSMLDMKFYLDAMGFRAEGVQASLDQLAKVGIPAIALIKENGYMHFVVIKGVRARRVVIGDPAQGTRVLDRVEFEKYWTNGILLVVNNELARARFNRDLDWRVRPAAPLAEAAPGPGSGADTMLLRRASHF
;
A
#
# COMPACT_ATOMS: atom_id res chain seq x y z
N MET A 1 12.16 -73.55 9.13
CA MET A 1 11.41 -72.75 8.14
C MET A 1 11.43 -71.30 8.59
N ALA A 2 12.10 -70.44 7.82
CA ALA A 2 12.49 -69.06 8.13
C ALA A 2 11.31 -68.07 8.05
N ILE A 3 11.09 -67.20 9.04
CA ILE A 3 11.48 -65.76 9.17
C ILE A 3 10.82 -64.79 8.15
N ARG A 4 9.91 -63.96 8.70
CA ARG A 4 9.53 -62.54 8.43
C ARG A 4 9.92 -61.82 7.11
N ALA A 5 8.96 -61.10 6.50
CA ALA A 5 9.02 -59.69 6.00
C ALA A 5 7.80 -59.43 5.08
N LEU A 6 6.89 -58.47 5.34
CA LEU A 6 6.94 -57.00 5.20
C LEU A 6 6.84 -56.50 3.75
N GLN A 7 6.04 -55.42 3.55
CA GLN A 7 5.93 -54.45 2.43
C GLN A 7 4.58 -54.55 1.68
N SER A 8 3.54 -53.77 1.96
CA SER A 8 3.41 -52.29 2.02
C SER A 8 3.83 -51.61 0.71
N ALA A 9 2.95 -51.63 -0.29
CA ALA A 9 3.09 -50.84 -1.51
C ALA A 9 2.65 -49.39 -1.23
N LEU A 10 3.65 -48.53 -1.10
CA LEU A 10 3.59 -47.11 -0.81
C LEU A 10 3.28 -46.32 -2.09
N PHE A 11 2.11 -45.67 -2.15
CA PHE A 11 1.83 -44.60 -3.10
C PHE A 11 2.68 -43.37 -2.70
N LEU A 12 3.74 -43.09 -3.45
CA LEU A 12 4.49 -41.84 -3.32
C LEU A 12 4.24 -40.98 -4.56
N LEU A 13 3.16 -40.21 -4.52
CA LEU A 13 2.93 -39.12 -5.46
C LEU A 13 3.71 -37.91 -4.95
N VAL A 14 4.92 -37.69 -5.48
CA VAL A 14 5.70 -36.47 -5.20
C VAL A 14 5.04 -35.32 -5.95
N ALA A 15 4.15 -34.60 -5.28
CA ALA A 15 3.69 -33.30 -5.72
C ALA A 15 4.82 -32.28 -5.51
N ALA A 16 5.66 -32.10 -6.53
CA ALA A 16 6.57 -30.97 -6.62
C ALA A 16 5.76 -29.68 -6.79
N GLY A 17 5.25 -29.15 -5.67
CA GLY A 17 4.67 -27.82 -5.59
C GLY A 17 5.78 -26.80 -5.82
N GLY A 18 5.97 -26.40 -7.08
CA GLY A 18 6.80 -25.26 -7.43
C GLY A 18 6.21 -24.00 -6.81
N ALA A 19 6.79 -23.55 -5.71
CA ALA A 19 6.56 -22.20 -5.22
C ALA A 19 7.01 -21.23 -6.31
N LEU A 20 6.06 -20.58 -6.97
CA LEU A 20 6.32 -19.42 -7.83
C LEU A 20 6.80 -18.27 -6.93
N ALA A 21 8.09 -18.29 -6.57
CA ALA A 21 8.73 -17.16 -5.95
C ALA A 21 8.68 -16.00 -6.95
N GLN A 22 8.00 -14.91 -6.58
CA GLN A 22 8.07 -13.67 -7.35
C GLN A 22 9.51 -13.15 -7.25
N ALA A 23 10.29 -13.31 -8.32
CA ALA A 23 11.64 -12.78 -8.38
C ALA A 23 11.57 -11.24 -8.26
N PRO A 24 12.41 -10.60 -7.42
CA PRO A 24 12.53 -9.16 -7.42
C PRO A 24 12.97 -8.69 -8.80
N ALA A 25 12.38 -7.62 -9.31
CA ALA A 25 12.72 -7.11 -10.63
C ALA A 25 14.18 -6.62 -10.64
N GLU A 26 14.99 -7.12 -11.58
CA GLU A 26 16.38 -6.68 -11.71
C GLU A 26 16.45 -5.19 -12.08
N PRO A 27 17.36 -4.41 -11.46
CA PRO A 27 17.46 -2.99 -11.76
C PRO A 27 17.83 -2.77 -13.23
N LEU A 28 17.11 -1.87 -13.90
CA LEU A 28 17.41 -1.46 -15.26
C LEU A 28 18.73 -0.69 -15.27
N ARG A 29 19.71 -1.19 -16.00
CA ARG A 29 21.00 -0.49 -16.19
C ARG A 29 20.90 0.46 -17.37
N ILE A 30 20.95 1.76 -17.09
CA ILE A 30 20.95 2.83 -18.11
C ILE A 30 22.39 3.30 -18.31
N LEU A 31 22.85 3.34 -19.56
CA LEU A 31 24.16 3.88 -19.90
C LEU A 31 24.07 5.39 -20.11
N GLY A 32 24.82 6.15 -19.31
CA GLY A 32 24.91 7.60 -19.42
C GLY A 32 25.86 8.07 -20.54
N PRO A 33 25.81 9.35 -20.92
CA PRO A 33 26.58 9.92 -22.03
C PRO A 33 28.11 9.75 -21.89
N SER A 34 28.62 9.62 -20.66
CA SER A 34 30.05 9.46 -20.36
C SER A 34 30.47 7.99 -20.13
N GLY A 35 29.63 7.02 -20.49
CA GLY A 35 29.90 5.59 -20.27
C GLY A 35 29.62 5.12 -18.83
N THR A 36 29.10 5.99 -17.96
CA THR A 36 28.66 5.65 -16.60
C THR A 36 27.37 4.84 -16.63
N SER A 37 27.34 3.67 -15.98
CA SER A 37 26.11 2.86 -15.84
C SER A 37 25.35 3.25 -14.57
N TYR A 38 24.08 3.61 -14.73
CA TYR A 38 23.14 3.87 -13.64
C TYR A 38 22.22 2.66 -13.45
N ALA A 39 22.20 2.06 -12.25
CA ALA A 39 21.24 1.03 -11.90
C ALA A 39 19.97 1.67 -11.33
N VAL A 40 18.90 1.65 -12.12
CA VAL A 40 17.59 2.19 -11.73
C VAL A 40 16.72 1.05 -11.22
N PRO A 41 16.25 1.07 -9.96
CA PRO A 41 15.33 0.06 -9.46
C PRO A 41 14.02 0.15 -10.24
N VAL A 42 13.56 -0.98 -10.78
CA VAL A 42 12.27 -1.09 -11.47
C VAL A 42 11.30 -1.91 -10.64
N THR A 43 10.01 -1.63 -10.76
CA THR A 43 8.96 -2.43 -10.13
C THR A 43 7.78 -2.54 -11.08
N SER A 44 6.97 -3.58 -10.92
CA SER A 44 5.74 -3.73 -11.70
C SER A 44 4.75 -2.61 -11.35
N LEU A 45 3.86 -2.25 -12.28
CA LEU A 45 2.78 -1.28 -12.00
C LEU A 45 1.92 -1.70 -10.80
N LYS A 46 1.70 -3.01 -10.61
CA LYS A 46 1.02 -3.55 -9.42
C LYS A 46 1.85 -3.32 -8.16
N GLY A 47 3.14 -3.62 -8.19
CA GLY A 47 4.07 -3.41 -7.07
C GLY A 47 4.23 -1.94 -6.70
N ALA A 48 4.23 -1.04 -7.69
CA ALA A 48 4.33 0.40 -7.48
C ALA A 48 3.24 0.96 -6.55
N ARG A 49 2.03 0.38 -6.60
CA ARG A 49 0.90 0.79 -5.74
C ARG A 49 1.15 0.50 -4.26
N PHE A 50 1.94 -0.52 -3.95
CA PHE A 50 2.22 -0.97 -2.57
C PHE A 50 3.58 -0.47 -2.04
N VAL A 51 4.28 0.41 -2.76
CA VAL A 51 5.57 0.98 -2.30
C VAL A 51 5.42 1.76 -0.99
N THR A 52 4.29 2.43 -0.81
CA THR A 52 4.01 3.26 0.37
C THR A 52 2.76 2.82 1.14
N THR A 53 2.28 1.60 0.89
CA THR A 53 1.09 1.02 1.52
C THR A 53 1.31 -0.46 1.69
N GLN A 54 1.14 -0.98 2.90
CA GLN A 54 1.27 -2.41 3.15
C GLN A 54 0.02 -3.15 2.65
N HIS A 55 0.25 -4.23 1.91
CA HIS A 55 -0.82 -5.10 1.44
C HIS A 55 -1.30 -5.99 2.58
N GLN A 56 -2.61 -6.07 2.77
CA GLN A 56 -3.21 -6.98 3.75
C GLN A 56 -2.96 -8.44 3.35
N GLN A 57 -2.59 -9.31 4.31
CA GLN A 57 -2.32 -10.73 4.04
C GLN A 57 -3.47 -11.68 4.43
N TYR A 58 -4.34 -11.25 5.34
CA TYR A 58 -5.44 -12.07 5.87
C TYR A 58 -6.80 -11.44 5.63
N ASP A 59 -7.84 -12.26 5.63
CA ASP A 59 -9.22 -11.76 5.66
C ASP A 59 -9.42 -10.93 6.94
N PHE A 60 -10.05 -9.77 6.80
CA PHE A 60 -10.33 -8.82 7.89
C PHE A 60 -9.10 -8.15 8.55
N SER A 61 -7.92 -8.23 7.92
CA SER A 61 -6.69 -7.58 8.38
C SER A 61 -6.48 -6.14 7.87
N CYS A 62 -7.49 -5.54 7.21
CA CYS A 62 -7.36 -4.17 6.68
C CYS A 62 -7.01 -3.15 7.79
N GLY A 63 -7.46 -3.35 9.03
CA GLY A 63 -7.12 -2.52 10.17
C GLY A 63 -5.64 -2.61 10.57
N SER A 64 -5.08 -3.83 10.71
CA SER A 64 -3.66 -4.02 11.03
C SER A 64 -2.76 -3.49 9.92
N ALA A 65 -3.13 -3.71 8.66
CA ALA A 65 -2.41 -3.20 7.49
C ALA A 65 -2.44 -1.68 7.39
N ALA A 66 -3.57 -1.04 7.73
CA ALA A 66 -3.69 0.41 7.78
C ALA A 66 -2.80 1.01 8.87
N VAL A 67 -2.77 0.41 10.06
CA VAL A 67 -1.87 0.82 11.16
C VAL A 67 -0.39 0.63 10.78
N ALA A 68 -0.03 -0.52 10.21
CA ALA A 68 1.33 -0.80 9.75
C ALA A 68 1.79 0.19 8.67
N THR A 69 0.90 0.53 7.74
CA THR A 69 1.10 1.55 6.71
C THR A 69 1.32 2.93 7.33
N LEU A 70 0.45 3.33 8.27
CA LEU A 70 0.52 4.60 8.98
C LEU A 70 1.87 4.74 9.69
N LEU A 71 2.23 3.77 10.53
CA LEU A 71 3.47 3.83 11.31
C LEU A 71 4.73 3.81 10.44
N THR A 72 4.78 2.89 9.47
CA THR A 72 5.97 2.68 8.64
C THR A 72 6.22 3.84 7.69
N HIS A 73 5.19 4.32 7.00
CA HIS A 73 5.38 5.32 5.94
C HIS A 73 5.19 6.75 6.41
N HIS A 74 4.47 6.97 7.51
CA HIS A 74 4.13 8.31 7.97
C HIS A 74 4.71 8.72 9.33
N TYR A 75 5.20 7.77 10.15
CA TYR A 75 5.80 8.06 11.45
C TYR A 75 7.20 7.45 11.66
N ASP A 76 7.86 6.97 10.59
CA ASP A 76 9.20 6.35 10.66
C ASP A 76 9.34 5.15 11.60
N ARG A 77 8.23 4.48 11.91
CA ARG A 77 8.22 3.29 12.75
C ARG A 77 7.95 2.08 11.87
N LYS A 78 9.01 1.40 11.45
CA LYS A 78 8.89 0.15 10.67
C LYS A 78 8.19 -0.91 11.51
N VAL A 79 7.04 -1.36 11.04
CA VAL A 79 6.25 -2.46 11.64
C VAL A 79 5.65 -3.27 10.51
N ASP A 80 5.63 -4.58 10.64
CA ASP A 80 4.94 -5.49 9.71
C ASP A 80 3.45 -5.62 10.09
N GLU A 81 2.59 -5.70 9.09
CA GLU A 81 1.16 -6.00 9.23
C GLU A 81 0.92 -7.23 10.12
N VAL A 82 1.71 -8.29 9.95
CA VAL A 82 1.55 -9.55 10.69
C VAL A 82 1.77 -9.36 12.19
N ASP A 83 2.71 -8.51 12.58
CA ASP A 83 3.00 -8.25 13.99
C ASP A 83 1.93 -7.37 14.63
N VAL A 84 1.43 -6.38 13.88
CA VAL A 84 0.27 -5.56 14.29
C VAL A 84 -0.95 -6.45 14.48
N PHE A 85 -1.22 -7.32 13.50
CA PHE A 85 -2.33 -8.26 13.52
C PHE A 85 -2.31 -9.12 14.77
N LYS A 86 -1.18 -9.81 15.03
CA LYS A 86 -1.04 -10.70 16.20
C LYS A 86 -1.29 -9.95 17.50
N TYR A 87 -0.67 -8.77 17.66
CA TYR A 87 -0.83 -7.98 18.87
C TYR A 87 -2.30 -7.59 19.12
N MET A 88 -2.95 -7.04 18.09
CA MET A 88 -4.35 -6.61 18.17
C MET A 88 -5.29 -7.80 18.37
N PHE A 89 -5.03 -8.92 17.71
CA PHE A 89 -5.83 -10.13 17.80
C PHE A 89 -5.74 -10.79 19.18
N GLU A 90 -4.56 -10.86 19.77
CA GLU A 90 -4.34 -11.45 21.10
C GLU A 90 -4.99 -10.64 22.23
N ARG A 91 -5.07 -9.31 22.08
CA ARG A 91 -5.56 -8.38 23.11
C ARG A 91 -6.99 -7.89 22.89
N GLY A 92 -7.54 -8.09 21.70
CA GLY A 92 -8.90 -7.73 21.34
C GLY A 92 -9.90 -8.88 21.54
N ASP A 93 -11.17 -8.60 21.24
CA ASP A 93 -12.21 -9.63 21.20
C ASP A 93 -12.04 -10.49 19.95
N GLN A 94 -11.39 -11.64 20.09
CA GLN A 94 -11.13 -12.57 18.99
C GLN A 94 -12.40 -13.04 18.28
N ALA A 95 -13.50 -13.24 19.01
CA ALA A 95 -14.75 -13.71 18.43
C ALA A 95 -15.42 -12.62 17.58
N LYS A 96 -15.31 -11.36 18.01
CA LYS A 96 -15.74 -10.21 17.21
C LYS A 96 -14.83 -9.98 16.01
N ILE A 97 -13.51 -9.97 16.21
CA ILE A 97 -12.53 -9.72 15.14
C ILE A 97 -12.65 -10.75 14.01
N ARG A 98 -12.87 -12.03 14.33
CA ARG A 98 -13.09 -13.08 13.31
C ARG A 98 -14.34 -12.86 12.45
N ARG A 99 -15.35 -12.13 12.96
CA ARG A 99 -16.63 -11.90 12.27
C ARG A 99 -16.69 -10.56 11.56
N GLU A 100 -16.13 -9.52 12.18
CA GLU A 100 -16.29 -8.12 11.76
C GLU A 100 -14.96 -7.46 11.37
N GLY A 101 -13.82 -8.08 11.68
CA GLY A 101 -12.50 -7.46 11.60
C GLY A 101 -12.17 -6.55 12.77
N PHE A 102 -11.05 -5.86 12.65
CA PHE A 102 -10.61 -4.90 13.66
C PHE A 102 -11.46 -3.63 13.65
N SER A 103 -11.69 -3.07 14.83
CA SER A 103 -12.35 -1.77 14.99
C SER A 103 -11.34 -0.63 15.14
N MET A 104 -11.81 0.63 15.05
CA MET A 104 -10.97 1.79 15.39
C MET A 104 -10.49 1.76 16.85
N LEU A 105 -11.26 1.14 17.74
CA LEU A 105 -10.88 1.01 19.15
C LEU A 105 -9.70 0.06 19.32
N ASP A 106 -9.69 -1.07 18.60
CA ASP A 106 -8.57 -2.02 18.60
C ASP A 106 -7.29 -1.34 18.08
N MET A 107 -7.42 -0.57 16.99
CA MET A 107 -6.30 0.20 16.42
C MET A 107 -5.80 1.27 17.38
N LYS A 108 -6.71 1.97 18.08
CA LYS A 108 -6.34 2.95 19.10
C LYS A 108 -5.54 2.31 20.23
N PHE A 109 -6.00 1.17 20.78
CA PHE A 109 -5.28 0.49 21.85
C PHE A 109 -3.89 0.01 21.42
N TYR A 110 -3.74 -0.47 20.18
CA TYR A 110 -2.43 -0.78 19.63
C TYR A 110 -1.52 0.45 19.56
N LEU A 111 -2.00 1.54 18.96
CA LEU A 111 -1.22 2.78 18.80
C LEU A 111 -0.80 3.35 20.16
N ASP A 112 -1.73 3.41 21.12
CA ASP A 112 -1.46 3.91 22.48
C ASP A 112 -0.41 3.04 23.17
N ALA A 113 -0.48 1.71 23.04
CA ALA A 113 0.51 0.79 23.60
C ALA A 113 1.90 0.93 22.96
N MET A 114 1.98 1.41 21.71
CA MET A 114 3.23 1.72 21.03
C MET A 114 3.72 3.15 21.29
N GLY A 115 3.04 3.92 22.16
CA GLY A 115 3.40 5.29 22.52
C GLY A 115 2.84 6.37 21.57
N PHE A 116 1.99 6.01 20.61
CA PHE A 116 1.30 6.93 19.72
C PHE A 116 -0.10 7.20 20.26
N ARG A 117 -0.32 8.36 20.88
CA ARG A 117 -1.62 8.73 21.44
C ARG A 117 -2.62 8.96 20.30
N ALA A 118 -3.51 7.99 20.11
CA ALA A 118 -4.45 7.97 19.02
C ALA A 118 -5.85 8.39 19.47
N GLU A 119 -6.54 9.21 18.68
CA GLU A 119 -7.89 9.69 19.00
C GLU A 119 -8.82 9.57 17.79
N GLY A 120 -10.04 9.12 18.06
CA GLY A 120 -11.13 9.15 17.09
C GLY A 120 -11.76 10.54 17.10
N VAL A 121 -11.60 11.30 16.02
CA VAL A 121 -12.13 12.66 15.89
C VAL A 121 -13.06 12.74 14.68
N GLN A 122 -14.14 13.51 14.81
CA GLN A 122 -14.97 13.86 13.67
C GLN A 122 -14.46 15.18 13.09
N ALA A 123 -14.02 15.16 11.83
CA ALA A 123 -13.44 16.33 11.17
C ALA A 123 -13.69 16.30 9.66
N SER A 124 -13.60 17.45 8.99
CA SER A 124 -13.65 17.54 7.53
C SER A 124 -12.27 17.31 6.90
N LEU A 125 -12.25 17.01 5.60
CA LEU A 125 -11.00 16.94 4.84
C LEU A 125 -10.23 18.26 4.82
N ASP A 126 -10.92 19.41 4.94
CA ASP A 126 -10.27 20.72 5.01
C ASP A 126 -9.58 20.93 6.36
N GLN A 127 -10.21 20.50 7.45
CA GLN A 127 -9.59 20.50 8.76
C GLN A 127 -8.36 19.58 8.79
N LEU A 128 -8.50 18.37 8.23
CA LEU A 128 -7.37 17.43 8.12
C LEU A 128 -6.22 18.02 7.27
N ALA A 129 -6.54 18.64 6.13
CA ALA A 129 -5.56 19.28 5.27
C ALA A 129 -4.85 20.46 5.96
N LYS A 130 -5.57 21.23 6.78
CA LYS A 130 -5.03 22.35 7.56
C LYS A 130 -4.08 21.88 8.66
N VAL A 131 -4.42 20.79 9.36
CA VAL A 131 -3.54 20.21 10.39
C VAL A 131 -2.34 19.52 9.74
N GLY A 132 -2.53 18.92 8.57
CA GLY A 132 -1.44 18.35 7.78
C GLY A 132 -0.91 17.02 8.35
N ILE A 133 -1.80 16.17 8.87
CA ILE A 133 -1.45 14.86 9.40
C ILE A 133 -2.21 13.73 8.70
N PRO A 134 -1.61 12.53 8.58
CA PRO A 134 -2.32 11.37 8.05
C PRO A 134 -3.28 10.79 9.09
N ALA A 135 -4.34 10.17 8.60
CA ALA A 135 -5.41 9.62 9.42
C ALA A 135 -5.91 8.29 8.86
N ILE A 136 -6.43 7.41 9.72
CA ILE A 136 -7.16 6.22 9.27
C ILE A 136 -8.65 6.56 9.20
N ALA A 137 -9.30 6.21 8.10
CA ALA A 137 -10.72 6.44 7.85
C ALA A 137 -11.45 5.14 7.48
N LEU A 138 -12.72 5.03 7.84
CA LEU A 138 -13.60 3.94 7.43
C LEU A 138 -14.39 4.33 6.19
N ILE A 139 -14.19 3.61 5.09
CA ILE A 139 -14.90 3.85 3.83
C ILE A 139 -15.78 2.67 3.44
N LYS A 140 -16.86 2.96 2.71
CA LYS A 140 -17.77 2.00 2.08
C LYS A 140 -17.68 2.14 0.56
N GLU A 141 -17.01 1.20 -0.08
CA GLU A 141 -16.87 1.15 -1.53
C GLU A 141 -17.51 -0.15 -2.03
N ASN A 142 -18.43 -0.06 -3.00
CA ASN A 142 -19.12 -1.21 -3.59
C ASN A 142 -19.78 -2.16 -2.58
N GLY A 143 -20.31 -1.61 -1.47
CA GLY A 143 -20.97 -2.39 -0.41
C GLY A 143 -20.01 -2.98 0.63
N TYR A 144 -18.70 -2.83 0.46
CA TYR A 144 -17.68 -3.35 1.38
C TYR A 144 -17.10 -2.24 2.26
N MET A 145 -17.10 -2.47 3.57
CA MET A 145 -16.52 -1.57 4.58
C MET A 145 -15.06 -1.94 4.83
N HIS A 146 -14.15 -0.98 4.72
CA HIS A 146 -12.75 -1.21 5.05
C HIS A 146 -12.02 0.07 5.47
N PHE A 147 -10.88 -0.12 6.15
CA PHE A 147 -10.02 0.97 6.58
C PHE A 147 -9.02 1.36 5.52
N VAL A 148 -8.83 2.67 5.36
CA VAL A 148 -7.81 3.26 4.50
C VAL A 148 -7.04 4.32 5.26
N VAL A 149 -5.78 4.54 4.87
CA VAL A 149 -4.97 5.66 5.38
C VAL A 149 -5.15 6.84 4.44
N ILE A 150 -5.62 7.98 4.93
CA ILE A 150 -5.56 9.26 4.20
C ILE A 150 -4.13 9.78 4.32
N LYS A 151 -3.43 9.82 3.18
CA LYS A 151 -1.99 10.15 3.10
C LYS A 151 -1.75 11.60 2.72
N GLY A 152 -2.77 12.23 2.13
CA GLY A 152 -2.69 13.59 1.62
C GLY A 152 -4.03 14.06 1.07
N VAL A 153 -4.25 15.37 1.19
CA VAL A 153 -5.40 16.07 0.62
C VAL A 153 -4.88 17.28 -0.15
N ARG A 154 -5.26 17.39 -1.42
CA ARG A 154 -5.10 18.56 -2.29
C ARG A 154 -6.49 19.06 -2.69
N ALA A 155 -6.58 20.27 -3.22
CA ALA A 155 -7.84 20.99 -3.47
C ALA A 155 -9.01 20.12 -3.95
N ARG A 156 -8.79 19.27 -4.97
CA ARG A 156 -9.84 18.40 -5.56
C ARG A 156 -9.58 16.91 -5.42
N ARG A 157 -8.49 16.50 -4.77
CA ARG A 157 -8.04 15.10 -4.77
C ARG A 157 -7.59 14.66 -3.39
N VAL A 158 -7.82 13.39 -3.09
CA VAL A 158 -7.36 12.73 -1.88
C VAL A 158 -6.49 11.56 -2.29
N VAL A 159 -5.30 11.45 -1.70
CA VAL A 159 -4.46 10.27 -1.85
C VAL A 159 -4.65 9.37 -0.62
N ILE A 160 -5.01 8.13 -0.87
CA ILE A 160 -5.27 7.12 0.15
C ILE A 160 -4.33 5.93 -0.02
N GLY A 161 -3.93 5.32 1.08
CA GLY A 161 -3.34 3.99 1.15
C GLY A 161 -4.42 2.99 1.49
N ASP A 162 -4.86 2.22 0.50
CA ASP A 162 -5.82 1.16 0.66
C ASP A 162 -5.07 -0.18 0.83
N PRO A 163 -5.20 -0.88 1.96
CA PRO A 163 -4.54 -2.17 2.17
C PRO A 163 -4.88 -3.25 1.14
N ALA A 164 -6.05 -3.20 0.51
CA ALA A 164 -6.47 -4.16 -0.50
C ALA A 164 -6.01 -3.77 -1.92
N GLN A 165 -5.96 -2.46 -2.22
CA GLN A 165 -5.69 -1.96 -3.58
C GLN A 165 -4.40 -1.15 -3.73
N GLY A 166 -3.65 -0.95 -2.66
CA GLY A 166 -2.48 -0.09 -2.61
C GLY A 166 -2.84 1.39 -2.63
N THR A 167 -1.86 2.24 -2.91
CA THR A 167 -2.06 3.70 -2.98
C THR A 167 -2.95 4.07 -4.16
N ARG A 168 -3.97 4.89 -3.92
CA ARG A 168 -4.93 5.40 -4.91
C ARG A 168 -5.10 6.90 -4.76
N VAL A 169 -5.38 7.58 -5.88
CA VAL A 169 -5.77 8.99 -5.89
C VAL A 169 -7.21 9.07 -6.36
N LEU A 170 -8.09 9.56 -5.49
CA LEU A 170 -9.52 9.72 -5.73
C LEU A 170 -9.86 11.19 -5.87
N ASP A 171 -10.94 11.49 -6.59
CA ASP A 171 -11.55 12.81 -6.51
C ASP A 171 -12.13 13.01 -5.11
N ARG A 172 -12.04 14.24 -4.58
CA ARG A 172 -12.54 14.54 -3.23
C ARG A 172 -14.01 14.15 -3.07
N VAL A 173 -14.84 14.54 -4.04
CA VAL A 173 -16.29 14.27 -4.05
C VAL A 173 -16.57 12.77 -4.08
N GLU A 174 -15.71 11.99 -4.74
CA GLU A 174 -15.83 10.53 -4.76
C GLU A 174 -15.46 9.92 -3.40
N PHE A 175 -14.34 10.36 -2.81
CA PHE A 175 -13.94 9.91 -1.47
C PHE A 175 -15.00 10.23 -0.40
N GLU A 176 -15.56 11.45 -0.42
CA GLU A 176 -16.59 11.88 0.53
C GLU A 176 -17.88 11.04 0.41
N LYS A 177 -18.20 10.48 -0.77
CA LYS A 177 -19.32 9.54 -0.93
C LYS A 177 -19.05 8.18 -0.27
N TYR A 178 -17.81 7.71 -0.29
CA TYR A 178 -17.43 6.46 0.34
C TYR A 178 -17.22 6.62 1.85
N TRP A 179 -16.83 7.80 2.30
CA TRP A 179 -16.53 8.06 3.70
C TRP A 179 -17.81 8.16 4.54
N THR A 180 -18.05 7.14 5.36
CA THR A 180 -19.38 6.88 5.92
C THR A 180 -19.77 7.75 7.11
N ASN A 181 -18.82 8.11 7.99
CA ASN A 181 -19.13 8.66 9.31
C ASN A 181 -18.38 9.96 9.65
N GLY A 182 -17.47 10.42 8.79
CA GLY A 182 -16.63 11.60 9.09
C GLY A 182 -15.63 11.39 10.22
N ILE A 183 -15.47 10.15 10.71
CA ILE A 183 -14.56 9.81 11.82
C ILE A 183 -13.19 9.48 11.25
N LEU A 184 -12.18 10.06 11.88
CA LEU A 184 -10.76 9.86 11.62
C LEU A 184 -10.08 9.36 12.89
N LEU A 185 -9.25 8.34 12.76
CA LEU A 185 -8.28 7.98 13.79
C LEU A 185 -6.97 8.70 13.50
N VAL A 186 -6.59 9.64 14.38
CA VAL A 186 -5.40 10.50 14.25
C VAL A 186 -4.45 10.27 15.42
N VAL A 187 -3.16 10.53 15.22
CA VAL A 187 -2.14 10.51 16.28
C VAL A 187 -1.82 11.95 16.69
N ASN A 188 -1.96 12.28 17.98
CA ASN A 188 -1.91 13.67 18.46
C ASN A 188 -0.58 14.09 19.11
N ASN A 189 0.29 13.15 19.48
CA ASN A 189 1.52 13.43 20.23
C ASN A 189 2.81 13.41 19.38
N GLU A 190 2.72 13.04 18.11
CA GLU A 190 3.87 12.85 17.21
C GLU A 190 3.75 13.66 15.91
N LEU A 191 3.11 14.84 16.00
CA LEU A 191 2.82 15.71 14.86
C LEU A 191 4.07 16.11 14.07
N ALA A 192 5.21 16.30 14.73
CA ALA A 192 6.47 16.68 14.09
C ALA A 192 7.05 15.57 13.18
N ARG A 193 6.71 14.30 13.45
CA ARG A 193 7.14 13.15 12.65
C ARG A 193 6.13 12.80 11.55
N ALA A 194 4.90 13.29 11.69
CA ALA A 194 3.82 13.01 10.76
C ALA A 194 4.18 13.53 9.37
N ARG A 195 4.33 12.62 8.41
CA ARG A 195 4.45 12.99 7.00
C ARG A 195 3.08 12.99 6.34
N PHE A 196 2.73 14.08 5.70
CA PHE A 196 1.48 14.21 4.96
C PHE A 196 1.75 14.85 3.59
N ASN A 197 0.93 14.53 2.59
CA ASN A 197 1.02 15.11 1.25
C ASN A 197 2.37 14.87 0.53
N ARG A 198 3.07 13.77 0.80
CA ARG A 198 4.37 13.46 0.18
C ARG A 198 4.24 13.25 -1.33
N ASP A 199 5.16 13.80 -2.12
CA ASP A 199 5.13 13.65 -3.58
C ASP A 199 5.18 12.20 -4.05
N LEU A 200 5.88 11.33 -3.31
CA LEU A 200 5.94 9.90 -3.62
C LEU A 200 4.55 9.24 -3.65
N ASP A 201 3.65 9.65 -2.77
CA ASP A 201 2.29 9.09 -2.69
C ASP A 201 1.43 9.56 -3.87
N TRP A 202 1.71 10.74 -4.42
CA TRP A 202 1.01 11.29 -5.59
C TRP A 202 1.51 10.71 -6.92
N ARG A 203 2.73 10.18 -6.98
CA ARG A 203 3.35 9.64 -8.21
C ARG A 203 2.83 8.26 -8.64
N VAL A 204 1.94 7.64 -7.87
CA VAL A 204 1.39 6.30 -8.17
C VAL A 204 0.52 6.29 -9.44
N ARG A 205 0.08 7.47 -9.89
CA ARG A 205 -0.39 7.71 -11.27
C ARG A 205 0.65 8.58 -11.99
N PRO A 206 1.66 8.02 -12.68
CA PRO A 206 2.44 8.83 -13.61
C PRO A 206 1.46 9.40 -14.64
N ALA A 207 1.47 10.72 -14.81
CA ALA A 207 0.71 11.34 -15.89
C ALA A 207 1.20 10.72 -17.20
N ALA A 208 0.27 10.36 -18.09
CA ALA A 208 0.68 9.96 -19.43
C ALA A 208 1.50 11.11 -20.03
N PRO A 209 2.68 10.85 -20.62
CA PRO A 209 3.53 11.88 -21.20
C PRO A 209 2.96 12.45 -22.51
N LEU A 210 1.63 12.58 -22.60
CA LEU A 210 0.94 13.21 -23.71
C LEU A 210 1.10 14.74 -23.68
N ALA A 211 1.33 15.32 -22.51
CA ALA A 211 1.59 16.75 -22.36
C ALA A 211 3.03 17.14 -22.77
N GLU A 212 3.98 16.22 -22.67
CA GLU A 212 5.38 16.41 -23.09
C GLU A 212 5.62 15.97 -24.55
N ALA A 213 4.67 15.24 -25.15
CA ALA A 213 4.68 14.83 -26.54
C ALA A 213 4.06 15.86 -27.50
N ALA A 214 4.12 17.16 -27.17
CA ALA A 214 4.03 18.20 -28.18
C ALA A 214 5.43 18.29 -28.83
N PRO A 215 5.64 17.80 -30.07
CA PRO A 215 6.96 17.79 -30.67
C PRO A 215 7.39 19.23 -30.96
N GLY A 216 8.19 19.80 -30.08
CA GLY A 216 9.11 20.86 -30.46
C GLY A 216 10.15 20.26 -31.42
N PRO A 217 10.51 20.95 -32.51
CA PRO A 217 11.52 20.43 -33.43
C PRO A 217 12.85 20.26 -32.67
N GLY A 218 13.28 19.01 -32.47
CA GLY A 218 14.53 18.66 -31.76
C GLY A 218 14.40 17.73 -30.55
N SER A 219 13.21 17.19 -30.24
CA SER A 219 13.05 16.17 -29.18
C SER A 219 13.59 14.81 -29.62
N GLY A 220 14.44 14.18 -28.79
CA GLY A 220 15.03 12.85 -29.00
C GLY A 220 14.04 11.67 -29.07
N ALA A 221 12.73 11.95 -29.10
CA ALA A 221 11.69 10.98 -29.46
C ALA A 221 11.80 10.54 -30.94
N ASP A 222 12.34 11.40 -31.83
CA ASP A 222 12.56 11.05 -33.24
C ASP A 222 13.64 9.96 -33.40
N THR A 223 14.55 9.80 -32.44
CA THR A 223 15.64 8.82 -32.55
C THR A 223 15.17 7.40 -32.23
N MET A 224 14.08 7.22 -31.48
CA MET A 224 13.52 5.90 -31.14
C MET A 224 12.55 5.35 -32.20
N LEU A 225 12.05 6.21 -33.10
CA LEU A 225 11.14 5.82 -34.19
C LEU A 225 11.84 5.86 -35.56
N LEU A 226 13.09 5.42 -35.65
CA LEU A 226 13.67 5.00 -36.93
C LEU A 226 12.99 3.69 -37.39
N ARG A 227 11.80 3.84 -37.98
CA ARG A 227 11.20 2.86 -38.87
C ARG A 227 12.19 2.63 -40.01
N ARG A 228 12.89 1.50 -39.95
CA ARG A 228 13.75 0.99 -41.03
C ARG A 228 12.88 0.80 -42.27
N ALA A 229 12.85 1.80 -43.14
CA ALA A 229 12.37 1.64 -44.51
C ALA A 229 13.48 0.91 -45.28
N SER A 230 13.34 -0.40 -45.40
CA SER A 230 14.12 -1.22 -46.33
C SER A 230 13.70 -0.89 -47.76
N HIS A 231 14.63 -0.37 -48.54
CA HIS A 231 14.57 -0.32 -50.00
C HIS A 231 15.31 -1.53 -50.60
N PHE A 232 14.78 -1.97 -51.74
CA PHE A 232 15.13 -3.09 -52.63
C PHE A 232 14.45 -4.42 -52.34
#